data_AF-A0A2E7BAV0-F1
#
_entry.id   AF-A0A2E7BAV0-F1
#
_cell.length_a   1.000
_cell.length_b   1.000
_cell.length_c   1.000
_cell.angle_alpha   90.00
_cell.angle_beta   90.00
_cell.angle_gamma   90.00
#
_symmetry.space_group_name_H-M   'P 1'
#
loop_
_entity.id
_entity.type
_entity.pdbx_description
1 polymer ?
#
loop_
_entity_poly.entity_id
_entity_poly.type
_entity_poly.pdbx_seq_one_letter_code
_entity_poly.pdbx_strand_id
1 'polypeptide(L)'
;MSRPLAMSALGALMIAALIAGVMLFSASPAANAQTVTVHKPPWCGCCAAWVDHLHDEGFYVIVKEEEDLTPIRSRLGVRDELMSCHTAEVDGYVVEGHVPAREIRRLLEEKPDVNGVSVPGMPQGSPGMETPNAPDRYDVIIFSGEDARTYASYRGTQLVSEQARP
;
A
#
# COMPACT_ATOMS: atom_id res chain seq x y z
N MET A 1 -39.70 25.89 -64.73
CA MET A 1 -40.75 25.04 -64.12
C MET A 1 -40.08 24.08 -63.14
N SER A 2 -40.80 23.73 -62.10
CA SER A 2 -40.30 23.46 -60.76
C SER A 2 -40.04 21.97 -60.47
N ARG A 3 -39.15 21.72 -59.47
CA ARG A 3 -39.02 20.54 -58.58
C ARG A 3 -38.13 19.36 -59.03
N PRO A 4 -37.56 18.55 -58.11
CA PRO A 4 -37.22 18.81 -56.69
C PRO A 4 -35.81 18.31 -56.27
N LEU A 5 -35.39 18.77 -55.08
CA LEU A 5 -34.26 18.24 -54.31
C LEU A 5 -34.38 16.72 -54.11
N ALA A 6 -33.36 15.97 -54.55
CA ALA A 6 -33.07 14.65 -54.03
C ALA A 6 -32.24 14.84 -52.75
N MET A 7 -32.89 14.70 -51.61
CA MET A 7 -32.24 14.62 -50.30
C MET A 7 -31.41 13.32 -50.30
N SER A 8 -30.11 13.43 -50.57
CA SER A 8 -29.19 12.30 -50.60
C SER A 8 -29.14 11.60 -49.24
N ALA A 9 -29.82 10.46 -49.15
CA ALA A 9 -29.82 9.51 -48.05
C ALA A 9 -28.44 8.84 -47.78
N LEU A 10 -27.33 9.45 -48.23
CA LEU A 10 -25.97 8.96 -48.01
C LEU A 10 -25.34 9.45 -46.70
N GLY A 11 -25.90 10.46 -46.03
CA GLY A 11 -25.36 10.97 -44.76
C GLY A 11 -25.66 10.08 -43.54
N ALA A 12 -26.71 9.26 -43.61
CA ALA A 12 -27.19 8.50 -42.45
C ALA A 12 -26.43 7.16 -42.23
N LEU A 13 -25.78 6.60 -43.25
CA LEU A 13 -25.11 5.29 -43.12
C LEU A 13 -23.67 5.37 -42.59
N MET A 14 -22.99 6.52 -42.69
CA MET A 14 -21.63 6.70 -42.16
C MET A 14 -21.60 7.05 -40.66
N ILE A 15 -22.72 7.51 -40.08
CA ILE A 15 -22.81 7.85 -38.65
C ILE A 15 -23.08 6.60 -37.80
N ALA A 16 -23.74 5.59 -38.35
CA ALA A 16 -24.02 4.33 -37.63
C ALA A 16 -22.77 3.47 -37.39
N ALA A 17 -21.74 3.57 -38.24
CA ALA A 17 -20.50 2.81 -38.09
C ALA A 17 -19.55 3.41 -37.03
N LEU A 18 -19.63 4.72 -36.74
CA LEU A 18 -18.78 5.35 -35.72
C LEU A 18 -19.27 5.12 -34.29
N ILE A 19 -20.56 4.84 -34.08
CA ILE A 19 -21.15 4.64 -32.75
C ILE A 19 -20.89 3.22 -32.23
N ALA A 20 -20.69 2.23 -33.12
CA ALA A 20 -20.42 0.85 -32.73
C ALA A 20 -18.98 0.59 -32.24
N GLY A 21 -18.02 1.48 -32.55
CA GLY A 21 -16.61 1.33 -32.17
C GLY A 21 -16.24 1.81 -30.77
N VAL A 22 -17.08 2.62 -30.12
CA VAL A 22 -16.77 3.27 -28.83
C VAL A 22 -17.28 2.46 -27.63
N MET A 23 -18.00 1.35 -27.85
CA MET A 23 -18.50 0.48 -26.78
C MET A 23 -17.56 -0.67 -26.40
N LEU A 24 -16.28 -0.59 -26.76
CA LEU A 24 -15.22 -1.29 -26.01
C LEU A 24 -14.97 -0.50 -24.72
N PHE A 25 -16.02 -0.44 -23.89
CA PHE A 25 -15.96 0.10 -22.54
C PHE A 25 -14.88 -0.67 -21.81
N SER A 26 -13.81 0.05 -21.47
CA SER A 26 -12.72 -0.40 -20.66
C SER A 26 -13.28 -1.02 -19.38
N ALA A 27 -13.34 -2.35 -19.34
CA ALA A 27 -13.37 -3.06 -18.08
C ALA A 27 -12.00 -2.81 -17.45
N SER A 28 -11.86 -1.70 -16.73
CA SER A 28 -10.77 -1.55 -15.78
C SER A 28 -10.85 -2.79 -14.90
N PRO A 29 -9.81 -3.64 -14.84
CA PRO A 29 -9.80 -4.72 -13.87
C PRO A 29 -10.11 -4.05 -12.53
N ALA A 30 -11.11 -4.56 -11.81
CA ALA A 30 -11.33 -4.13 -10.44
C ALA A 30 -9.96 -4.23 -9.77
N ALA A 31 -9.44 -3.09 -9.30
CA ALA A 31 -8.20 -3.09 -8.55
C ALA A 31 -8.48 -3.99 -7.36
N ASN A 32 -7.97 -5.22 -7.40
CA ASN A 32 -8.11 -6.13 -6.28
C ASN A 32 -7.31 -5.46 -5.17
N ALA A 33 -8.02 -4.92 -4.18
CA ALA A 33 -7.39 -4.35 -3.01
C ALA A 33 -6.41 -5.39 -2.47
N GLN A 34 -5.12 -5.03 -2.40
CA GLN A 34 -4.10 -5.94 -1.91
C GLN A 34 -4.47 -6.36 -0.49
N THR A 35 -4.46 -7.67 -0.25
CA THR A 35 -4.79 -8.21 1.06
C THR A 35 -3.56 -8.17 1.96
N VAL A 36 -3.65 -7.40 3.04
CA VAL A 36 -2.63 -7.33 4.08
C VAL A 36 -3.11 -8.17 5.26
N THR A 37 -2.34 -9.19 5.64
CA THR A 37 -2.62 -9.94 6.88
C THR A 37 -1.80 -9.34 8.00
N VAL A 38 -2.44 -8.83 9.05
CA VAL A 38 -1.79 -8.17 10.19
C VAL A 38 -1.92 -9.03 11.43
N HIS A 39 -0.79 -9.39 12.01
CA HIS A 39 -0.68 -10.09 13.28
C HIS A 39 -0.38 -9.08 14.38
N LYS A 40 -1.27 -8.94 15.37
CA LYS A 40 -1.11 -7.98 16.47
C LYS A 40 -1.58 -8.54 17.81
N PRO A 41 -1.07 -8.03 18.94
CA PRO A 41 -1.71 -8.28 20.24
C PRO A 41 -3.13 -7.72 20.29
N PRO A 42 -4.11 -8.40 20.92
CA PRO A 42 -5.49 -7.94 20.95
C PRO A 42 -5.65 -6.58 21.66
N TRP A 43 -4.81 -6.30 22.66
CA TRP A 43 -4.82 -5.05 23.44
C TRP A 43 -4.01 -3.90 22.83
N CYS A 44 -3.36 -4.08 21.67
CA CYS A 44 -2.51 -3.06 21.08
C CYS A 44 -3.33 -2.00 20.32
N GLY A 45 -3.63 -0.87 20.99
CA GLY A 45 -4.41 0.22 20.41
C GLY A 45 -3.77 0.91 19.21
N CYS A 46 -2.45 1.14 19.24
CA CYS A 46 -1.76 1.75 18.10
C CYS A 46 -1.69 0.82 16.88
N CYS A 47 -1.60 -0.49 17.10
CA CYS A 47 -1.68 -1.48 16.03
C CYS A 47 -3.05 -1.44 15.33
N ALA A 48 -4.13 -1.25 16.09
CA ALA A 48 -5.47 -1.08 15.53
C ALA A 48 -5.60 0.23 14.73
N ALA A 49 -5.06 1.34 15.24
CA ALA A 49 -5.05 2.61 14.53
C ALA A 49 -4.23 2.54 13.22
N TRP A 50 -3.14 1.77 13.19
CA TRP A 50 -2.39 1.52 11.95
C TRP A 50 -3.18 0.66 10.95
N VAL A 51 -3.97 -0.31 11.41
CA VAL A 51 -4.92 -1.05 10.56
C VAL A 51 -5.96 -0.11 9.95
N ASP A 52 -6.50 0.83 10.73
CA ASP A 52 -7.44 1.84 10.22
C ASP A 52 -6.77 2.73 9.15
N HIS A 53 -5.52 3.14 9.37
CA HIS A 53 -4.72 3.85 8.36
C HIS A 53 -4.61 3.04 7.04
N LEU A 54 -4.40 1.73 7.11
CA LEU A 54 -4.37 0.90 5.90
C LEU A 54 -5.73 0.81 5.19
N HIS A 55 -6.82 0.72 5.95
CA HIS A 55 -8.18 0.76 5.38
C HIS A 55 -8.47 2.08 4.66
N ASP A 56 -8.11 3.21 5.29
CA ASP A 56 -8.28 4.55 4.72
C ASP A 56 -7.45 4.71 3.42
N GLU A 57 -6.31 4.02 3.36
CA GLU A 57 -5.45 3.93 2.18
C GLU A 57 -5.91 2.86 1.18
N GLY A 58 -7.08 2.24 1.37
CA GLY A 58 -7.70 1.34 0.40
C GLY A 58 -7.14 -0.09 0.35
N PHE A 59 -6.35 -0.49 1.35
CA PHE A 59 -5.95 -1.89 1.51
C PHE A 59 -7.09 -2.71 2.11
N TYR A 60 -7.18 -3.98 1.72
CA TYR A 60 -8.04 -4.94 2.41
C TYR A 60 -7.23 -5.60 3.53
N VAL A 61 -7.64 -5.45 4.79
CA VAL A 61 -6.86 -5.93 5.93
C VAL A 61 -7.54 -7.11 6.62
N ILE A 62 -6.79 -8.18 6.85
CA ILE A 62 -7.19 -9.31 7.69
C ILE A 62 -6.41 -9.24 8.99
N VAL A 63 -7.10 -9.05 10.11
CA VAL A 63 -6.47 -9.01 11.43
C VAL A 63 -6.45 -10.40 12.06
N LYS A 64 -5.29 -10.81 12.55
CA LYS A 64 -5.08 -11.98 13.41
C LYS A 64 -4.57 -11.50 14.76
N GLU A 65 -5.34 -11.79 15.80
CA GLU A 65 -4.98 -11.44 17.16
C GLU A 65 -4.14 -12.55 17.77
N GLU A 66 -2.94 -12.19 18.21
CA GLU A 66 -1.90 -13.12 18.65
C GLU A 66 -1.33 -12.62 19.98
N GLU A 67 -1.34 -13.47 21.01
CA GLU A 67 -0.79 -13.14 22.33
C GLU A 67 0.74 -13.00 22.29
N ASP A 68 1.39 -13.77 21.41
CA ASP A 68 2.85 -13.79 21.22
C ASP A 68 3.20 -13.77 19.73
N LEU A 69 3.87 -12.71 19.30
CA LEU A 69 4.33 -12.53 17.92
C LEU A 69 5.71 -13.17 17.65
N THR A 70 6.41 -13.66 18.66
CA THR A 70 7.76 -14.24 18.52
C THR A 70 7.82 -15.36 17.48
N PRO A 71 6.88 -16.32 17.45
CA PRO A 71 6.89 -17.39 16.44
C PRO A 71 6.65 -16.85 15.02
N ILE A 72 5.82 -15.82 14.88
CA ILE A 72 5.48 -15.20 13.60
C ILE A 72 6.69 -14.45 13.05
N ARG A 73 7.34 -13.63 13.88
CA ARG A 73 8.57 -12.91 13.52
C ARG A 73 9.70 -13.86 13.14
N SER A 74 9.89 -14.93 13.93
CA SER A 74 10.90 -15.95 13.64
C SER A 74 10.67 -16.63 12.30
N ARG A 75 9.42 -17.02 12.00
CA ARG A 75 9.04 -17.60 10.70
C ARG A 75 9.30 -16.64 9.53
N LEU A 76 9.07 -15.35 9.75
CA LEU A 76 9.18 -14.31 8.72
C LEU A 76 10.58 -13.69 8.62
N GLY A 77 11.53 -14.11 9.45
CA GLY A 77 12.90 -13.59 9.44
C GLY A 77 13.03 -12.17 9.97
N VAL A 78 12.10 -11.70 10.80
CA VAL A 78 12.19 -10.40 11.47
C VAL A 78 13.17 -10.51 12.64
N ARG A 79 14.30 -9.83 12.53
CA ARG A 79 15.33 -9.79 13.58
C ARG A 79 14.99 -8.78 14.68
N ASP A 80 15.60 -8.95 15.85
CA ASP A 80 15.35 -8.16 17.05
C ASP A 80 15.45 -6.64 16.81
N GLU A 81 16.45 -6.19 16.05
CA GLU A 81 16.63 -4.76 15.76
C GLU A 81 15.61 -4.16 14.79
N LEU A 82 14.82 -5.01 14.12
CA LEU A 82 13.76 -4.60 13.20
C LEU A 82 12.37 -4.64 13.85
N MET A 83 12.23 -5.20 15.06
CA MET A 83 10.93 -5.49 15.66
C MET A 83 10.16 -4.22 16.05
N SER A 84 8.83 -4.35 16.00
CA SER A 84 7.88 -3.35 16.45
C SER A 84 6.75 -4.00 17.28
N CYS A 85 5.56 -3.40 17.30
CA CYS A 85 4.40 -3.88 18.05
C CYS A 85 3.53 -4.89 17.27
N HIS A 86 3.62 -4.93 15.93
CA HIS A 86 2.88 -5.83 15.06
C HIS A 86 3.70 -6.23 13.81
N THR A 87 3.31 -7.33 13.18
CA THR A 87 3.92 -7.85 11.95
C THR A 87 2.84 -8.09 10.92
N ALA A 88 3.04 -7.65 9.68
CA ALA A 88 2.10 -7.85 8.59
C ALA A 88 2.76 -8.53 7.38
N GLU A 89 1.93 -9.18 6.57
CA GLU A 89 2.33 -9.88 5.34
C GLU A 89 1.45 -9.39 4.17
N VAL A 90 2.08 -9.04 3.04
CA VAL A 90 1.39 -8.61 1.81
C VAL A 90 2.18 -9.00 0.56
N ASP A 91 1.57 -9.71 -0.38
CA ASP A 91 2.19 -10.22 -1.62
C ASP A 91 3.58 -10.87 -1.43
N GLY A 92 3.79 -11.57 -0.31
CA GLY A 92 5.04 -12.24 0.03
C GLY A 92 6.07 -11.38 0.76
N TYR A 93 5.81 -10.08 0.93
CA TYR A 93 6.64 -9.17 1.74
C TYR A 93 6.19 -9.12 3.20
N VAL A 94 7.17 -8.93 4.08
CA VAL A 94 6.97 -8.58 5.48
C VAL A 94 6.87 -7.06 5.63
N VAL A 95 5.94 -6.60 6.47
CA VAL A 95 5.80 -5.21 6.89
C VAL A 95 5.79 -5.19 8.42
N GLU A 96 6.89 -4.76 9.04
CA GLU A 96 7.03 -4.74 10.51
C GLU A 96 6.80 -3.34 11.06
N GLY A 97 5.83 -3.19 11.97
CA GLY A 97 5.55 -1.94 12.65
C GLY A 97 4.86 -0.87 11.81
N HIS A 98 4.93 0.36 12.31
CA HIS A 98 4.17 1.53 11.84
C HIS A 98 4.69 2.11 10.50
N VAL A 99 4.84 1.25 9.50
CA VAL A 99 5.28 1.61 8.14
C VAL A 99 4.19 2.42 7.44
N PRO A 100 4.48 3.59 6.85
CA PRO A 100 3.52 4.32 6.05
C PRO A 100 3.01 3.51 4.85
N ALA A 101 1.69 3.53 4.62
CA ALA A 101 1.04 2.89 3.47
C ALA A 101 1.70 3.24 2.12
N ARG A 102 2.21 4.48 1.99
CA ARG A 102 3.02 4.92 0.84
C ARG A 102 4.19 3.97 0.55
N GLU A 103 4.95 3.58 1.58
CA GLU A 103 6.11 2.70 1.41
C GLU A 103 5.69 1.25 1.11
N ILE A 104 4.54 0.81 1.65
CA ILE A 104 3.97 -0.49 1.30
C ILE A 104 3.60 -0.52 -0.18
N ARG A 105 2.91 0.52 -0.69
CA ARG A 105 2.59 0.63 -2.12
C ARG A 105 3.85 0.64 -2.97
N ARG A 106 4.84 1.44 -2.58
CA ARG A 106 6.13 1.52 -3.28
C ARG A 106 6.82 0.16 -3.35
N LEU A 107 6.85 -0.59 -2.24
CA LEU A 107 7.40 -1.95 -2.20
C LEU A 107 6.68 -2.88 -3.18
N LEU A 108 5.35 -2.82 -3.22
CA LEU A 108 4.51 -3.64 -4.11
C LEU A 108 4.59 -3.24 -5.60
N GLU A 109 4.92 -1.98 -5.88
CA GLU A 109 5.17 -1.47 -7.22
C GLU A 109 6.57 -1.85 -7.73
N GLU A 110 7.59 -1.67 -6.89
CA GLU A 110 9.00 -1.92 -7.22
C GLU A 110 9.33 -3.41 -7.26
N LYS A 111 8.65 -4.21 -6.42
CA LYS A 111 8.88 -5.65 -6.25
C LYS A 111 10.35 -6.06 -6.13
N PRO A 112 11.14 -5.43 -5.24
CA PRO A 112 12.53 -5.79 -5.05
C PRO A 112 12.67 -7.20 -4.45
N ASP A 113 13.80 -7.86 -4.71
CA ASP A 113 14.11 -9.18 -4.15
C ASP A 113 14.60 -9.05 -2.70
N VAL A 114 13.66 -8.85 -1.78
CA VAL A 114 13.89 -8.61 -0.35
C VAL A 114 12.84 -9.32 0.50
N ASN A 115 13.10 -9.46 1.80
CA ASN A 115 12.10 -10.00 2.72
C ASN A 115 11.01 -8.98 3.05
N GLY A 116 11.34 -7.70 3.22
CA GLY A 116 10.32 -6.72 3.61
C GLY A 116 10.83 -5.35 4.00
N VAL A 117 9.93 -4.60 4.64
CA VAL A 117 10.19 -3.28 5.22
C VAL A 117 9.80 -3.22 6.70
N SER A 118 10.47 -2.39 7.47
CA SER A 118 10.24 -2.21 8.90
C SER A 118 10.29 -0.74 9.31
N VAL A 119 9.46 -0.35 10.27
CA VAL A 119 9.72 0.80 11.16
C VAL A 119 10.00 0.22 12.55
N PRO A 120 11.29 0.12 12.95
CA PRO A 120 11.63 -0.43 14.25
C PRO A 120 11.12 0.41 15.42
N GLY A 121 10.75 -0.25 16.52
CA GLY A 121 10.20 0.40 17.70
C GLY A 121 8.79 0.97 17.47
N MET A 122 8.46 2.08 18.13
CA MET A 122 7.15 2.76 17.98
C MET A 122 7.33 4.29 17.97
N PRO A 123 7.84 4.88 16.86
CA PRO A 123 8.10 6.31 16.80
C PRO A 123 6.82 7.14 16.87
N GLN A 124 6.78 8.15 17.74
CA GLN A 124 5.62 9.03 17.88
C GLN A 124 5.42 9.86 16.60
N GLY A 125 4.19 9.86 16.10
CA GLY A 125 3.79 10.53 14.86
C GLY A 125 3.87 9.65 13.61
N SER A 126 4.41 8.43 13.69
CA SER A 126 4.21 7.43 12.64
C SER A 126 2.70 7.05 12.55
N PRO A 127 2.23 6.46 11.43
CA PRO A 127 0.80 6.15 11.28
C PRO A 127 0.30 5.19 12.37
N GLY A 128 -0.81 5.49 13.01
CA GLY A 128 -1.32 4.79 14.20
C GLY A 128 -0.62 5.16 15.52
N MET A 129 0.40 6.03 15.48
CA MET A 129 1.11 6.61 16.62
C MET A 129 1.00 8.14 16.65
N GLU A 130 -0.06 8.70 16.06
CA GLU A 130 -0.27 10.14 15.95
C GLU A 130 -0.20 10.82 17.33
N THR A 131 0.35 12.03 17.36
CA THR A 131 0.61 12.76 18.60
C THR A 131 0.35 14.25 18.43
N PRO A 132 -0.18 14.95 19.45
CA PRO A 132 -0.29 16.42 19.42
C PRO A 132 1.06 17.12 19.66
N ASN A 133 2.08 16.37 20.09
CA ASN A 133 3.42 16.89 20.33
C ASN A 133 4.25 16.92 19.04
N ALA A 134 5.47 17.46 19.12
CA ALA A 134 6.42 17.36 18.01
C ALA A 134 6.68 15.88 17.68
N PRO A 135 6.50 15.44 16.42
CA PRO A 135 6.68 14.04 16.04
C PRO A 135 8.16 13.68 15.90
N ASP A 136 8.43 12.40 16.15
CA ASP A 136 9.76 11.80 16.04
C ASP A 136 10.24 11.75 14.59
N ARG A 137 11.56 11.67 14.43
CA ARG A 137 12.17 11.22 13.18
C ARG A 137 12.38 9.72 13.23
N TYR A 138 12.12 9.04 12.13
CA TYR A 138 12.36 7.61 12.00
C TYR A 138 12.67 7.24 10.55
N ASP A 139 13.27 6.07 10.39
CA ASP A 139 13.54 5.48 9.10
C ASP A 139 12.61 4.29 8.86
N VAL A 140 12.19 4.14 7.62
CA VAL A 140 11.67 2.89 7.08
C VAL A 140 12.87 2.12 6.57
N ILE A 141 13.09 0.91 7.07
CA ILE A 141 14.21 0.04 6.74
C ILE A 141 13.74 -1.02 5.77
N ILE A 142 14.38 -1.16 4.61
CA ILE A 142 14.20 -2.31 3.72
C ILE A 142 15.25 -3.36 4.06
N PHE A 143 14.85 -4.63 4.14
CA PHE A 143 15.73 -5.69 4.62
C PHE A 143 15.57 -7.02 3.87
N SER A 144 16.67 -7.77 3.76
CA SER A 144 16.75 -9.11 3.18
C SER A 144 17.82 -9.92 3.88
N GLY A 145 17.45 -11.02 4.54
CA GLY A 145 18.39 -11.82 5.35
C GLY A 145 19.13 -10.96 6.39
N GLU A 146 20.45 -10.86 6.25
CA GLU A 146 21.27 -10.01 7.13
C GLU A 146 21.37 -8.54 6.69
N ASP A 147 21.01 -8.25 5.43
CA ASP A 147 21.09 -6.92 4.85
C ASP A 147 19.93 -6.05 5.30
N ALA A 148 20.23 -4.83 5.75
CA ALA A 148 19.24 -3.82 6.12
C ALA A 148 19.77 -2.44 5.76
N ARG A 149 18.92 -1.60 5.16
CA ARG A 149 19.26 -0.21 4.81
C ARG A 149 18.05 0.70 4.86
N THR A 150 18.28 1.99 5.02
CA THR A 150 17.21 3.00 4.93
C THR A 150 16.56 2.95 3.55
N TYR A 151 15.24 2.88 3.51
CA TYR A 151 14.39 2.94 2.33
C TYR A 151 13.82 4.34 2.13
N ALA A 152 13.37 4.94 3.24
CA ALA A 152 12.88 6.30 3.34
C ALA A 152 13.05 6.81 4.78
N SER A 153 13.09 8.12 4.97
CA SER A 153 13.15 8.77 6.28
C SER A 153 11.96 9.70 6.44
N TYR A 154 11.42 9.76 7.65
CA TYR A 154 10.20 10.48 7.98
C TYR A 154 10.39 11.36 9.22
N ARG A 155 9.51 12.36 9.32
CA ARG A 155 9.20 13.06 10.58
C ARG A 155 7.68 13.07 10.72
N GLY A 156 7.16 12.30 11.67
CA GLY A 156 5.73 12.00 11.71
C GLY A 156 5.26 11.34 10.41
N THR A 157 4.24 11.89 9.75
CA THR A 157 3.76 11.42 8.44
C THR A 157 4.44 12.13 7.25
N GLN A 158 5.33 13.09 7.51
CA GLN A 158 6.02 13.84 6.46
C GLN A 158 7.27 13.08 5.99
N LEU A 159 7.34 12.78 4.69
CA LEU A 159 8.55 12.27 4.05
C LEU A 159 9.66 13.33 4.09
N VAL A 160 10.83 12.93 4.58
CA VAL A 160 12.03 13.77 4.70
C VAL A 160 13.01 13.47 3.57
N SER A 161 13.27 12.20 3.32
CA SER A 161 14.14 11.75 2.23
C SER A 161 13.75 10.35 1.79
N GLU A 162 14.04 10.05 0.53
CA GLU A 162 13.80 8.75 -0.08
C GLU A 162 15.10 8.27 -0.73
N GLN A 163 15.47 7.01 -0.51
CA GLN A 163 16.60 6.42 -1.21
C GLN A 163 16.18 5.96 -2.61
N ALA A 164 17.08 6.14 -3.57
CA ALA A 164 16.82 5.79 -4.97
C ALA A 164 16.41 4.31 -5.12
N ARG A 165 15.61 4.05 -6.15
CA ARG A 165 15.24 2.71 -6.58
C ARG A 165 16.50 1.86 -6.83
N PRO A 166 16.51 0.59 -6.38
CA PRO A 166 17.55 -0.35 -6.80
C PRO A 166 17.57 -0.53 -8.32
#